data_AF-A0A850I2T3-F1
#
_entry.id   AF-A0A850I2T3-F1
#
_cell.length_a   1.000
_cell.length_b   1.000
_cell.length_c   1.000
_cell.angle_alpha   90.00
_cell.angle_beta   90.00
_cell.angle_gamma   90.00
#
_symmetry.space_group_name_H-M   'P 1'
#
loop_
_entity.id
_entity.type
_entity.pdbx_description
1 polymer ?
#
loop_
_entity_poly.entity_id
_entity_poly.type
_entity_poly.pdbx_seq_one_letter_code
_entity_poly.pdbx_strand_id
1 'polypeptide(L)'
;MLSLLETDFPASTGFVRAKWAPLLLRPILGSPEQFVIGVGAVNQAGFHLERANSFVRLTCLFAADANSAVLAAQAALDAFEADLSSRAIAALAEYQPVFSGVVLGDVGEAEGPSLQSIAASWMASLSSLYSASPEIALTSEAYVAADVAEPARPRDRLPALILEYVVKRRPGLDQFFSEEIREQHARRRTNISGVHIDFAGSRIVANFGTLSVSHHVASVGRIKQRLWELKVDRDSEKGGLAKRNHEMIVQHPAKTDPQFSEKQIQRIEDALGALREQADQEEIGLRPMHTINEIGDHLLAKEAA
;
A
#
# COMPACT_ATOMS: atom_id res chain seq x y z
N MET A 1 43.08 18.98 20.12
CA MET A 1 42.84 17.78 20.94
C MET A 1 41.37 17.85 21.32
N LEU A 2 40.51 17.01 20.72
CA LEU A 2 39.07 17.01 21.02
C LEU A 2 38.86 16.29 22.36
N SER A 3 38.29 16.98 23.35
CA SER A 3 37.92 16.42 24.65
C SER A 3 36.44 16.01 24.56
N LEU A 4 36.17 14.71 24.51
CA LEU A 4 34.81 14.18 24.61
C LEU A 4 34.45 14.06 26.09
N LEU A 5 33.32 14.63 26.49
CA LEU A 5 32.72 14.49 27.81
C LEU A 5 31.79 13.27 27.82
N GLU A 6 31.54 12.69 29.00
CA GLU A 6 30.66 11.53 29.17
C GLU A 6 29.22 11.79 28.69
N THR A 7 28.80 13.07 28.68
CA THR A 7 27.52 13.54 28.14
C THR A 7 27.45 13.57 26.62
N ASP A 8 28.59 13.46 25.92
CA ASP A 8 28.65 13.41 24.46
C ASP A 8 28.35 12.00 23.93
N PHE A 9 28.31 11.01 24.82
CA PHE A 9 27.92 9.64 24.52
C PHE A 9 26.43 9.42 24.85
N PRO A 10 25.66 8.79 23.95
CA PRO A 10 24.26 8.50 24.22
C PRO A 10 24.14 7.60 25.46
N ALA A 11 23.33 8.04 26.43
CA ALA A 11 23.05 7.26 27.63
C ALA A 11 22.33 5.94 27.26
N SER A 12 22.83 4.81 27.76
CA SER A 12 22.24 3.47 27.54
C SER A 12 20.97 3.21 28.37
N THR A 13 20.50 4.21 29.12
CA THR A 13 19.32 4.09 29.99
C THR A 13 18.07 3.89 29.15
N GLY A 14 17.47 2.71 29.22
CA GLY A 14 16.23 2.37 28.51
C GLY A 14 16.41 1.50 27.27
N PHE A 15 17.62 1.00 26.99
CA PHE A 15 17.80 0.01 25.92
C PHE A 15 17.38 -1.39 26.36
N VAL A 16 16.89 -2.16 25.39
CA VAL A 16 16.60 -3.58 25.52
C VAL A 16 17.71 -4.38 24.86
N ARG A 17 18.15 -5.45 25.53
CA ARG A 17 19.02 -6.46 24.94
C ARG A 17 18.19 -7.51 24.21
N ALA A 18 18.68 -7.96 23.07
CA ALA A 18 18.02 -8.95 22.24
C ALA A 18 19.02 -9.84 21.50
N LYS A 19 18.57 -11.04 21.15
CA LYS A 19 19.19 -11.83 20.09
C LYS A 19 18.51 -11.52 18.78
N TRP A 20 19.26 -11.53 17.69
CA TRP A 20 18.72 -11.28 16.37
C TRP A 20 19.34 -12.23 15.35
N ALA A 21 18.61 -12.52 14.27
CA ALA A 21 19.16 -13.26 13.14
C ALA A 21 18.46 -12.85 11.83
N PRO A 22 19.20 -12.78 10.71
CA PRO A 22 18.63 -12.52 9.40
C PRO A 22 18.03 -13.81 8.81
N LEU A 23 16.86 -13.71 8.20
CA LEU A 23 16.27 -14.76 7.38
C LEU A 23 16.68 -14.55 5.92
N LEU A 24 17.31 -15.55 5.33
CA LEU A 24 17.83 -15.49 3.96
C LEU A 24 17.02 -16.37 3.02
N LEU A 25 16.81 -15.88 1.80
CA LEU A 25 16.27 -16.61 0.66
C LEU A 25 17.33 -16.82 -0.40
N ARG A 26 17.44 -18.05 -0.89
CA ARG A 26 18.22 -18.48 -2.05
C ARG A 26 17.25 -18.88 -3.15
N PRO A 27 16.93 -17.98 -4.09
CA PRO A 27 15.90 -18.23 -5.09
C PRO A 27 16.30 -19.34 -6.07
N ILE A 28 17.59 -19.52 -6.30
CA ILE A 28 18.14 -20.59 -7.15
C ILE A 28 18.99 -21.51 -6.27
N LEU A 29 18.57 -22.77 -6.13
CA LEU A 29 19.30 -23.76 -5.35
C LEU A 29 20.68 -24.04 -5.97
N GLY A 30 21.72 -24.00 -5.13
CA GLY A 30 23.12 -24.16 -5.57
C GLY A 30 23.77 -22.88 -6.11
N SER A 31 23.00 -21.80 -6.27
CA SER A 31 23.56 -20.46 -6.52
C SER A 31 24.16 -19.89 -5.24
N PRO A 32 25.26 -19.10 -5.31
CA PRO A 32 25.74 -18.32 -4.18
C PRO A 32 24.84 -17.11 -3.86
N GLU A 33 23.86 -16.82 -4.71
CA GLU A 33 22.95 -15.69 -4.52
C GLU A 33 22.02 -15.89 -3.33
N GLN A 34 21.99 -14.88 -2.46
CA GLN A 34 21.18 -14.89 -1.25
C GLN A 34 20.67 -13.49 -0.92
N PHE A 35 19.42 -13.41 -0.50
CA PHE A 35 18.76 -12.15 -0.12
C PHE A 35 18.30 -12.23 1.32
N VAL A 36 18.59 -11.20 2.10
CA VAL A 36 17.97 -11.04 3.41
C VAL A 36 16.54 -10.55 3.22
N ILE A 37 15.58 -11.39 3.58
CA ILE A 37 14.14 -11.13 3.41
C ILE A 37 13.48 -10.67 4.70
N GLY A 38 14.14 -10.86 5.84
CA GLY A 38 13.71 -10.28 7.12
C GLY A 38 14.77 -10.42 8.21
N VAL A 39 14.56 -9.75 9.33
CA VAL A 39 15.38 -9.87 10.54
C VAL A 39 14.45 -10.07 11.73
N GLY A 40 14.62 -11.20 12.42
CA GLY A 40 13.94 -11.44 13.69
C GLY A 40 14.80 -10.93 14.84
N ALA A 41 14.21 -10.17 15.76
CA ALA A 41 14.82 -9.77 17.03
C ALA A 41 13.94 -10.26 18.19
N VAL A 42 14.54 -10.87 19.20
CA VAL A 42 13.83 -11.52 20.31
C VAL A 42 14.53 -11.33 21.63
N ASN A 43 13.74 -11.13 22.69
CA ASN A 43 14.19 -11.13 24.07
C ASN A 43 13.15 -11.81 24.97
N GLN A 44 13.30 -11.67 26.29
CA GLN A 44 12.37 -12.25 27.26
C GLN A 44 10.97 -11.61 27.25
N ALA A 45 10.84 -10.38 26.74
CA ALA A 45 9.58 -9.63 26.72
C ALA A 45 8.75 -9.90 25.44
N GLY A 46 9.38 -10.37 24.37
CA GLY A 46 8.70 -10.68 23.12
C GLY A 46 9.65 -10.74 21.94
N PHE A 47 9.08 -10.63 20.74
CA PHE A 47 9.80 -10.63 19.49
C PHE A 47 9.32 -9.50 18.57
N HIS A 48 10.13 -9.17 17.57
CA HIS A 48 9.76 -8.36 16.43
C HIS A 48 10.37 -8.97 15.17
N LEU A 49 9.61 -9.06 14.10
CA LEU A 49 10.10 -9.45 12.78
C LEU A 49 10.04 -8.23 11.86
N GLU A 50 11.20 -7.70 11.48
CA GLU A 50 11.27 -6.70 10.43
C GLU A 50 11.30 -7.42 9.07
N ARG A 51 10.32 -7.12 8.22
CA ARG A 51 10.17 -7.72 6.89
C ARG A 51 10.78 -6.83 5.82
N ALA A 52 11.28 -7.43 4.74
CA ALA A 52 11.66 -6.69 3.54
C ALA A 52 10.43 -5.96 2.97
N ASN A 53 10.61 -4.72 2.54
CA ASN A 53 9.51 -3.86 2.07
C ASN A 53 9.64 -3.46 0.59
N SER A 54 10.71 -3.90 -0.10
CA SER A 54 11.03 -3.55 -1.48
C SER A 54 11.21 -4.78 -2.37
N PHE A 55 10.29 -5.75 -2.27
CA PHE A 55 10.31 -6.97 -3.10
C PHE A 55 10.24 -6.70 -4.61
N VAL A 56 9.79 -5.53 -5.04
CA VAL A 56 9.85 -5.07 -6.43
C VAL A 56 11.26 -5.18 -7.04
N ARG A 57 12.32 -5.07 -6.21
CA ARG A 57 13.71 -5.21 -6.67
C ARG A 57 14.02 -6.65 -7.13
N LEU A 58 13.32 -7.66 -6.63
CA LEU A 58 13.43 -9.04 -7.14
C LEU A 58 12.87 -9.15 -8.56
N THR A 59 11.86 -8.36 -8.92
CA THR A 59 11.32 -8.31 -10.30
C THR A 59 12.37 -7.82 -11.29
N CYS A 60 13.21 -6.86 -10.89
CA CYS A 60 14.33 -6.40 -11.73
C CYS A 60 15.39 -7.49 -11.94
N LEU A 61 15.57 -8.40 -10.98
CA LEU A 61 16.61 -9.43 -11.01
C LEU A 61 16.16 -10.72 -11.70
N PHE A 62 14.90 -11.12 -11.50
CA PHE A 62 14.38 -12.42 -11.94
C PHE A 62 13.25 -12.33 -12.97
N ALA A 63 12.84 -11.14 -13.39
CA ALA A 63 11.77 -10.91 -14.36
C ALA A 63 10.52 -11.75 -14.04
N ALA A 64 10.11 -12.65 -14.95
CA ALA A 64 8.92 -13.49 -14.79
C ALA A 64 9.00 -14.45 -13.59
N ASP A 65 10.20 -14.90 -13.22
CA ASP A 65 10.43 -15.86 -12.14
C ASP A 65 10.45 -15.20 -10.73
N ALA A 66 10.40 -13.86 -10.68
CA ALA A 66 10.39 -13.12 -9.43
C ALA A 66 9.17 -13.45 -8.56
N ASN A 67 8.03 -13.76 -9.17
CA ASN A 67 6.80 -14.10 -8.44
C ASN A 67 6.98 -15.30 -7.52
N SER A 68 7.70 -16.33 -7.98
CA SER A 68 7.99 -17.53 -7.20
C SER A 68 8.91 -17.21 -6.02
N ALA A 69 9.92 -16.36 -6.23
CA ALA A 69 10.83 -15.92 -5.18
C ALA A 69 10.13 -15.04 -4.14
N VAL A 70 9.24 -14.13 -4.57
CA VAL A 70 8.43 -13.28 -3.68
C VAL A 70 7.49 -14.13 -2.84
N LEU A 71 6.78 -15.08 -3.44
CA LEU A 71 5.87 -15.98 -2.73
C LEU A 71 6.63 -16.84 -1.71
N ALA A 72 7.79 -17.36 -2.09
CA ALA A 72 8.67 -18.07 -1.18
C ALA A 72 9.11 -17.16 -0.03
N ALA A 73 9.58 -15.94 -0.30
CA ALA A 73 9.97 -15.01 0.75
C ALA A 73 8.83 -14.75 1.75
N GLN A 74 7.62 -14.49 1.27
CA GLN A 74 6.45 -14.23 2.10
C GLN A 74 6.09 -15.45 2.96
N ALA A 75 6.00 -16.63 2.37
CA ALA A 75 5.70 -17.86 3.10
C ALA A 75 6.76 -18.18 4.17
N ALA A 76 8.04 -17.92 3.87
CA ALA A 76 9.13 -18.07 4.82
C ALA A 76 9.00 -17.11 6.01
N LEU A 77 8.65 -15.85 5.76
CA LEU A 77 8.45 -14.84 6.78
C LEU A 77 7.25 -15.14 7.67
N ASP A 78 6.12 -15.54 7.08
CA ASP A 78 4.92 -15.91 7.83
C ASP A 78 5.17 -17.12 8.73
N ALA A 79 5.85 -18.14 8.21
CA ALA A 79 6.23 -19.30 8.99
C ALA A 79 7.21 -18.95 10.13
N PHE A 80 8.20 -18.11 9.84
CA PHE A 80 9.17 -17.68 10.85
C PHE A 80 8.53 -16.78 11.92
N GLU A 81 7.57 -15.94 11.56
CA GLU A 81 6.80 -15.17 12.52
C GLU A 81 5.97 -16.06 13.45
N ALA A 82 5.28 -17.06 12.90
CA ALA A 82 4.56 -18.04 13.69
C ALA A 82 5.50 -18.82 14.63
N ASP A 83 6.70 -19.14 14.16
CA ASP A 83 7.73 -19.82 14.95
C ASP A 83 8.27 -18.95 16.10
N LEU A 84 8.60 -17.68 15.81
CA LEU A 84 8.98 -16.69 16.82
C LEU A 84 7.87 -16.48 17.85
N SER A 85 6.61 -16.48 17.42
CA SER A 85 5.46 -16.30 18.32
C SER A 85 5.28 -17.46 19.32
N SER A 86 5.69 -18.67 18.94
CA SER A 86 5.48 -19.88 19.74
C SER A 86 6.71 -20.28 20.55
N ARG A 87 7.92 -20.11 20.00
CA ARG A 87 9.19 -20.57 20.58
C ARG A 87 10.15 -19.44 20.97
N ALA A 88 9.86 -18.20 20.61
CA ALA A 88 10.67 -17.02 20.91
C ALA A 88 12.16 -17.25 20.64
N ILE A 89 13.03 -17.20 21.66
CA ILE A 89 14.48 -17.34 21.52
C ILE A 89 14.87 -18.69 20.91
N ALA A 90 14.13 -19.77 21.20
CA ALA A 90 14.43 -21.10 20.66
C ALA A 90 14.21 -21.18 19.14
N ALA A 91 13.34 -20.33 18.57
CA ALA A 91 13.16 -20.24 17.12
C ALA A 91 14.43 -19.78 16.39
N LEU A 92 15.31 -19.00 17.05
CA LEU A 92 16.59 -18.58 16.47
C LEU A 92 17.68 -19.65 16.58
N ALA A 93 17.65 -20.46 17.64
CA ALA A 93 18.66 -21.50 17.86
C ALA A 93 18.37 -22.77 17.04
N GLU A 94 17.09 -23.10 16.90
CA GLU A 94 16.61 -24.35 16.29
C GLU A 94 15.62 -24.02 15.18
N TYR A 95 16.04 -23.17 14.24
CA TYR A 95 15.22 -22.83 13.08
C TYR A 95 15.06 -24.05 12.17
N GLN A 96 13.81 -24.36 11.81
CA GLN A 96 13.49 -25.40 10.85
C GLN A 96 12.86 -24.74 9.61
N PRO A 97 13.55 -24.75 8.45
CA PRO A 97 13.00 -24.15 7.24
C PRO A 97 11.81 -24.96 6.73
N VAL A 98 10.74 -24.27 6.34
CA VAL A 98 9.52 -24.89 5.79
C VAL A 98 9.75 -25.49 4.40
N PHE A 99 10.71 -24.94 3.65
CA PHE A 99 11.09 -25.45 2.34
C PHE A 99 12.54 -25.12 2.01
N SER A 100 13.07 -25.76 0.98
CA SER A 100 14.47 -25.61 0.54
C SER A 100 14.74 -24.20 0.01
N GLY A 101 15.92 -23.66 0.32
CA GLY A 101 16.33 -22.33 -0.13
C GLY A 101 16.06 -21.22 0.87
N VAL A 102 15.43 -21.51 2.02
CA VAL A 102 15.34 -20.58 3.15
C VAL A 102 16.30 -21.04 4.23
N VAL A 103 17.12 -20.12 4.74
CA VAL A 103 18.05 -20.38 5.83
C VAL A 103 18.04 -19.24 6.82
N LEU A 104 18.23 -19.55 8.10
CA LEU A 104 18.55 -18.54 9.09
C LEU A 104 20.05 -18.28 9.05
N GLY A 105 20.45 -17.01 9.07
CA GLY A 105 21.84 -16.61 9.18
C GLY A 105 22.33 -16.66 10.62
N ASP A 106 23.53 -16.14 10.84
CA ASP A 106 24.16 -16.18 12.15
C ASP A 106 23.36 -15.40 13.19
N VAL A 107 23.21 -16.00 14.37
CA VAL A 107 22.55 -15.36 15.52
C VAL A 107 23.53 -14.40 16.17
N GLY A 108 23.17 -13.12 16.20
CA GLY A 108 23.92 -12.06 16.88
C GLY A 108 23.23 -11.60 18.16
N GLU A 109 23.98 -10.85 18.98
CA GLU A 109 23.45 -10.08 20.10
C GLU A 109 23.43 -8.59 19.75
N ALA A 110 22.41 -7.87 20.22
CA ALA A 110 22.27 -6.44 20.01
C ALA A 110 21.56 -5.77 21.19
N GLU A 111 21.79 -4.47 21.32
CA GLU A 111 21.14 -3.62 22.32
C GLU A 111 20.64 -2.34 21.63
N GLY A 112 19.43 -1.90 21.95
CA GLY A 112 18.84 -0.72 21.34
C GLY A 112 17.52 -0.30 21.98
N PRO A 113 16.88 0.79 21.51
CA PRO A 113 15.69 1.37 22.14
C PRO A 113 14.46 0.43 22.16
N SER A 114 14.37 -0.48 21.20
CA SER A 114 13.29 -1.47 21.10
C SER A 114 13.71 -2.63 20.17
N LEU A 115 12.98 -3.75 20.24
CA LEU A 115 13.17 -4.88 19.32
C LEU A 115 12.97 -4.46 17.85
N GLN A 116 11.99 -3.59 17.60
CA GLN A 116 11.75 -3.00 16.29
C GLN A 116 12.95 -2.19 15.79
N SER A 117 13.52 -1.33 16.63
CA SER A 117 14.69 -0.51 16.26
C SER A 117 15.91 -1.37 15.96
N ILE A 118 16.13 -2.44 16.73
CA ILE A 118 17.22 -3.41 16.50
C ILE A 118 17.02 -4.09 15.14
N ALA A 119 15.84 -4.67 14.90
CA ALA A 119 15.55 -5.40 13.67
C ALA A 119 15.62 -4.49 12.42
N ALA A 120 15.05 -3.29 12.49
CA ALA A 120 15.10 -2.30 11.40
C ALA A 120 16.53 -1.84 11.07
N SER A 121 17.38 -1.63 12.07
CA SER A 121 18.78 -1.23 11.86
C SER A 121 19.57 -2.31 11.12
N TRP A 122 19.39 -3.57 11.51
CA TRP A 122 20.02 -4.70 10.83
C TRP A 122 19.42 -4.95 9.45
N MET A 123 18.11 -4.78 9.30
CA MET A 123 17.46 -4.93 7.99
C MET A 123 17.97 -3.89 6.99
N ALA A 124 18.12 -2.63 7.40
CA ALA A 124 18.72 -1.57 6.60
C ALA A 124 20.18 -1.83 6.23
N SER A 125 20.92 -2.52 7.11
CA SER A 125 22.35 -2.81 6.90
C SER A 125 22.58 -4.03 6.00
N LEU A 126 21.69 -5.01 6.05
CA LEU A 126 21.91 -6.33 5.44
C LEU A 126 21.08 -6.59 4.18
N SER A 127 19.94 -5.90 4.02
CA SER A 127 18.99 -6.21 2.95
C SER A 127 18.99 -5.17 1.85
N SER A 128 19.33 -5.62 0.63
CA SER A 128 19.07 -4.88 -0.60
C SER A 128 17.58 -4.81 -0.96
N LEU A 129 16.70 -5.50 -0.22
CA LEU A 129 15.25 -5.51 -0.40
C LEU A 129 14.52 -4.63 0.63
N TYR A 130 15.26 -3.77 1.35
CA TYR A 130 14.71 -2.90 2.38
C TYR A 130 15.00 -1.42 2.11
N SER A 131 14.06 -0.56 2.48
CA SER A 131 14.22 0.89 2.50
C SER A 131 13.80 1.43 3.87
N ALA A 132 14.76 1.98 4.63
CA ALA A 132 14.55 2.55 5.97
C ALA A 132 13.79 3.88 5.95
N SER A 133 13.89 4.62 4.83
CA SER A 133 13.02 5.76 4.52
C SER A 133 12.00 5.29 3.49
N PRO A 134 10.69 5.26 3.81
CA PRO A 134 9.67 4.94 2.82
C PRO A 134 9.51 6.02 1.73
N GLU A 135 10.32 7.09 1.76
CA GLU A 135 10.35 8.16 0.76
C GLU A 135 11.78 8.37 0.23
N ILE A 136 12.10 7.68 -0.86
CA ILE A 136 12.52 8.17 -2.19
C ILE A 136 12.38 6.90 -3.05
N ALA A 137 11.13 6.49 -3.28
CA ALA A 137 10.84 5.63 -4.41
C ALA A 137 11.02 6.53 -5.64
N LEU A 138 12.16 6.38 -6.30
CA LEU A 138 12.33 6.87 -7.67
C LEU A 138 11.08 6.44 -8.44
N THR A 139 10.38 7.44 -8.95
CA THR A 139 9.21 7.33 -9.81
C THR A 139 9.51 6.37 -10.97
N SER A 140 9.17 5.11 -10.78
CA SER A 140 9.21 4.05 -11.79
C SER A 140 8.28 2.93 -11.31
N GLU A 141 7.07 3.00 -11.83
CA GLU A 141 6.22 1.85 -12.18
C GLU A 141 5.55 1.06 -11.05
N ALA A 142 4.22 1.01 -11.20
CA ALA A 142 3.37 -0.05 -10.72
C ALA A 142 3.90 -1.43 -11.16
N TYR A 143 3.49 -2.47 -10.40
CA TYR A 143 3.58 -3.93 -10.66
C TYR A 143 4.60 -4.70 -9.79
N VAL A 144 4.29 -5.82 -9.13
CA VAL A 144 3.07 -6.62 -8.89
C VAL A 144 3.24 -7.24 -7.48
N ALA A 145 2.22 -7.14 -6.61
CA ALA A 145 2.08 -8.03 -5.46
C ALA A 145 0.86 -8.93 -5.71
N ALA A 146 1.10 -10.24 -5.81
CA ALA A 146 0.06 -11.25 -5.68
C ALA A 146 0.02 -11.65 -4.20
N ASP A 147 -1.13 -11.42 -3.57
CA ASP A 147 -1.37 -11.59 -2.15
C ASP A 147 -1.30 -13.07 -1.73
N VAL A 148 -0.34 -13.40 -0.84
CA VAL A 148 -0.71 -14.13 0.39
C VAL A 148 -1.60 -13.17 1.17
N ALA A 149 -2.75 -13.65 1.65
CA ALA A 149 -3.77 -12.81 2.29
C ALA A 149 -3.19 -11.98 3.45
N GLU A 150 -2.70 -10.78 3.14
CA GLU A 150 -2.62 -9.68 4.11
C GLU A 150 -4.03 -9.51 4.69
N PRO A 151 -4.18 -9.15 5.98
CA PRO A 151 -5.45 -8.67 6.48
C PRO A 151 -5.87 -7.53 5.57
N ALA A 152 -6.94 -7.75 4.80
CA ALA A 152 -7.34 -6.92 3.69
C ALA A 152 -7.23 -5.45 4.08
N ARG A 153 -6.24 -4.74 3.51
CA ARG A 153 -6.21 -3.28 3.54
C ARG A 153 -7.62 -2.83 3.17
N PRO A 154 -8.27 -1.92 3.91
CA PRO A 154 -9.65 -1.55 3.64
C PRO A 154 -9.73 -0.98 2.22
N ARG A 155 -10.13 -1.85 1.28
CA ARG A 155 -10.43 -1.47 -0.09
C ARG A 155 -11.51 -0.41 -0.01
N ASP A 156 -11.36 0.66 -0.77
CA ASP A 156 -12.35 1.72 -0.79
C ASP A 156 -13.68 1.10 -1.21
N ARG A 157 -14.65 1.03 -0.28
CA ARG A 157 -15.95 0.39 -0.52
C ARG A 157 -16.89 1.31 -1.28
N LEU A 158 -16.53 2.58 -1.40
CA LEU A 158 -17.34 3.61 -2.02
C LEU A 158 -17.81 3.23 -3.44
N PRO A 159 -16.96 2.75 -4.38
CA PRO A 159 -17.40 2.41 -5.73
C PRO A 159 -18.48 1.31 -5.76
N ALA A 160 -18.34 0.29 -4.91
CA ALA A 160 -19.31 -0.79 -4.80
C ALA A 160 -20.66 -0.29 -4.26
N LEU A 161 -20.64 0.59 -3.26
CA LEU A 161 -21.86 1.19 -2.70
C LEU A 161 -22.56 2.13 -3.70
N ILE A 162 -21.79 2.85 -4.53
CA ILE A 162 -22.34 3.69 -5.59
C ILE A 162 -22.99 2.82 -6.67
N LEU A 163 -22.34 1.73 -7.09
CA LEU A 163 -22.93 0.77 -8.04
C LEU A 163 -24.30 0.27 -7.53
N GLU A 164 -24.35 -0.22 -6.29
CA GLU A 164 -25.61 -0.70 -5.68
C GLU A 164 -26.71 0.36 -5.71
N TYR A 165 -26.35 1.60 -5.36
CA TYR A 165 -27.28 2.72 -5.37
C TYR A 165 -27.80 3.05 -6.78
N VAL A 166 -26.91 3.13 -7.76
CA VAL A 166 -27.22 3.50 -9.14
C VAL A 166 -28.07 2.43 -9.82
N VAL A 167 -27.72 1.14 -9.67
CA VAL A 167 -28.46 0.02 -10.26
C VAL A 167 -29.88 -0.07 -9.72
N LYS A 168 -30.06 0.21 -8.42
CA LYS A 168 -31.38 0.23 -7.79
C LYS A 168 -32.31 1.30 -8.38
N ARG A 169 -31.76 2.45 -8.83
CA ARG A 169 -32.56 3.57 -9.39
C ARG A 169 -32.69 3.52 -10.90
N ARG A 170 -31.65 3.07 -11.62
CA ARG A 170 -31.63 2.95 -13.07
C ARG A 170 -30.97 1.63 -13.49
N PRO A 171 -31.76 0.56 -13.63
CA PRO A 171 -31.27 -0.72 -14.13
C PRO A 171 -30.61 -0.56 -15.51
N GLY A 172 -29.50 -1.28 -15.74
CA GLY A 172 -28.75 -1.23 -17.00
C GLY A 172 -27.58 -0.24 -17.03
N LEU A 173 -27.38 0.57 -15.97
CA LEU A 173 -26.16 1.38 -15.83
C LEU A 173 -24.98 0.61 -15.22
N ASP A 174 -25.21 -0.59 -14.68
CA ASP A 174 -24.16 -1.47 -14.16
C ASP A 174 -23.06 -1.73 -15.20
N GLN A 175 -23.44 -1.91 -16.47
CA GLN A 175 -22.50 -2.21 -17.56
C GLN A 175 -21.41 -1.15 -17.77
N PHE A 176 -21.65 0.09 -17.33
CA PHE A 176 -20.69 1.19 -17.45
C PHE A 176 -19.71 1.25 -16.28
N PHE A 177 -19.94 0.48 -15.21
CA PHE A 177 -18.96 0.30 -14.15
C PHE A 177 -17.89 -0.70 -14.56
N SER A 178 -16.67 -0.50 -14.07
CA SER A 178 -15.58 -1.45 -14.31
C SER A 178 -15.97 -2.87 -13.86
N GLU A 179 -15.43 -3.87 -14.56
CA GLU A 179 -15.60 -5.30 -14.21
C GLU A 179 -15.20 -5.54 -12.75
N GLU A 180 -14.17 -4.84 -12.28
CA GLU A 180 -13.65 -4.93 -10.90
C GLU A 180 -14.64 -4.45 -9.82
N ILE A 181 -15.51 -3.49 -10.15
CA ILE A 181 -16.57 -2.99 -9.24
C ILE A 181 -17.80 -3.88 -9.33
N ARG A 182 -18.19 -4.28 -10.56
CA ARG A 182 -19.37 -5.13 -10.80
C ARG A 182 -19.27 -6.50 -10.15
N GLU A 183 -18.10 -7.13 -10.19
CA GLU A 183 -17.97 -8.51 -9.73
C GLU A 183 -17.91 -8.67 -8.21
N GLN A 184 -17.93 -7.57 -7.44
CA GLN A 184 -18.03 -7.50 -5.96
C GLN A 184 -17.27 -8.58 -5.12
N HIS A 185 -16.30 -9.34 -5.66
CA HIS A 185 -15.17 -10.06 -5.03
C HIS A 185 -14.68 -11.26 -5.90
N ALA A 186 -13.34 -11.38 -6.04
CA ALA A 186 -12.55 -12.62 -5.89
C ALA A 186 -11.77 -13.25 -7.07
N ARG A 187 -11.75 -12.75 -8.31
CA ARG A 187 -10.77 -13.26 -9.30
C ARG A 187 -10.22 -12.14 -10.18
N ARG A 188 -8.98 -11.71 -9.90
CA ARG A 188 -8.21 -10.83 -10.78
C ARG A 188 -8.16 -11.47 -12.17
N ARG A 189 -8.90 -10.91 -13.12
CA ARG A 189 -8.57 -11.07 -14.54
C ARG A 189 -7.35 -10.21 -14.86
N THR A 190 -6.47 -10.86 -15.59
CA THR A 190 -5.15 -10.46 -16.08
C THR A 190 -5.24 -9.35 -17.11
N ASN A 191 -5.41 -8.10 -16.68
CA ASN A 191 -5.12 -6.92 -17.51
C ASN A 191 -4.56 -5.82 -16.62
N ILE A 192 -3.32 -6.02 -16.21
CA ILE A 192 -2.62 -5.16 -15.25
C ILE A 192 -1.62 -4.29 -16.02
N SER A 193 -2.12 -3.55 -17.02
CA SER A 193 -1.37 -2.55 -17.80
C SER A 193 -2.33 -1.61 -18.54
N GLY A 194 -3.29 -1.04 -17.80
CA GLY A 194 -4.32 -0.17 -18.37
C GLY A 194 -4.76 0.92 -17.40
N VAL A 195 -5.24 2.02 -17.97
CA VAL A 195 -5.91 3.09 -17.24
C VAL A 195 -7.15 2.53 -16.57
N HIS A 196 -7.31 2.74 -15.26
CA HIS A 196 -8.47 2.27 -14.51
C HIS A 196 -9.52 3.38 -14.39
N ILE A 197 -10.72 3.08 -14.87
CA ILE A 197 -11.88 3.96 -14.81
C ILE A 197 -13.01 3.25 -14.08
N ASP A 198 -13.49 3.80 -12.97
CA ASP A 198 -14.54 3.21 -12.15
C ASP A 198 -15.89 3.23 -12.89
N PHE A 199 -16.22 4.32 -13.57
CA PHE A 199 -17.43 4.50 -14.34
C PHE A 199 -17.16 5.18 -15.68
N ALA A 200 -17.53 4.54 -16.78
CA ALA A 200 -17.37 5.05 -18.14
C ALA A 200 -18.73 5.08 -18.86
N GLY A 201 -19.51 6.13 -18.61
CA GLY A 201 -20.82 6.34 -19.23
C GLY A 201 -20.75 6.93 -20.64
N SER A 202 -21.92 7.27 -21.16
CA SER A 202 -22.06 7.94 -22.46
C SER A 202 -21.68 9.42 -22.39
N ARG A 203 -21.83 10.06 -21.23
CA ARG A 203 -21.59 11.52 -21.08
C ARG A 203 -20.61 11.88 -19.98
N ILE A 204 -20.45 11.01 -19.00
CA ILE A 204 -19.53 11.21 -17.90
C ILE A 204 -18.61 10.01 -17.74
N VAL A 205 -17.34 10.31 -17.51
CA VAL A 205 -16.32 9.36 -17.08
C VAL A 205 -15.91 9.78 -15.67
N ALA A 206 -15.99 8.87 -14.71
CA ALA A 206 -15.75 9.20 -13.32
C ALA A 206 -14.90 8.16 -12.60
N ASN A 207 -14.00 8.67 -11.75
CA ASN A 207 -13.37 7.90 -10.68
C ASN A 207 -13.85 8.42 -9.32
N PHE A 208 -14.00 7.48 -8.38
CA PHE A 208 -14.46 7.75 -7.03
C PHE A 208 -13.27 7.72 -6.06
N GLY A 209 -13.38 8.35 -4.91
CA GLY A 209 -12.36 8.19 -3.88
C GLY A 209 -12.83 8.67 -2.52
N THR A 210 -12.45 7.95 -1.47
CA THR A 210 -12.75 8.36 -0.10
C THR A 210 -11.55 9.05 0.51
N LEU A 211 -11.72 10.31 0.93
CA LEU A 211 -10.72 11.04 1.70
C LEU A 211 -10.90 10.75 3.20
N SER A 212 -10.13 9.78 3.69
CA SER A 212 -10.16 9.35 5.09
C SER A 212 -9.34 10.26 6.01
N VAL A 213 -9.86 10.54 7.21
CA VAL A 213 -9.10 11.24 8.28
C VAL A 213 -8.01 10.34 8.86
N SER A 214 -8.33 9.07 9.11
CA SER A 214 -7.41 8.11 9.72
C SER A 214 -6.29 7.70 8.79
N HIS A 215 -6.54 7.68 7.48
CA HIS A 215 -5.57 7.29 6.45
C HIS A 215 -5.39 8.41 5.41
N HIS A 216 -5.17 9.63 5.89
CA HIS A 216 -5.11 10.84 5.05
C HIS A 216 -4.10 10.75 3.90
N VAL A 217 -2.82 10.47 4.21
CA VAL A 217 -1.74 10.43 3.20
C VAL A 217 -2.02 9.38 2.13
N ALA A 218 -2.41 8.17 2.54
CA ALA A 218 -2.74 7.08 1.62
C ALA A 218 -4.00 7.38 0.78
N SER A 219 -4.96 8.11 1.33
CA SER A 219 -6.18 8.49 0.59
C SER A 219 -5.88 9.58 -0.44
N VAL A 220 -5.08 10.58 -0.10
CA VAL A 220 -4.61 11.60 -1.05
C VAL A 220 -3.78 10.97 -2.17
N GLY A 221 -2.86 10.05 -1.85
CA GLY A 221 -2.08 9.34 -2.86
C GLY A 221 -2.94 8.57 -3.86
N ARG A 222 -3.96 7.85 -3.37
CA ARG A 222 -4.93 7.13 -4.23
C ARG A 222 -5.74 8.07 -5.11
N ILE A 223 -6.20 9.20 -4.58
CA ILE A 223 -6.95 10.20 -5.37
C ILE A 223 -6.06 10.81 -6.47
N LYS A 224 -4.79 11.12 -6.16
CA LYS A 224 -3.83 11.61 -7.17
C LYS A 224 -3.60 10.62 -8.30
N GLN A 225 -3.48 9.33 -7.96
CA GLN A 225 -3.36 8.28 -8.97
C GLN A 225 -4.61 8.22 -9.86
N ARG A 226 -5.82 8.26 -9.27
CA ARG A 226 -7.09 8.22 -10.01
C ARG A 226 -7.32 9.45 -10.88
N LEU A 227 -6.85 10.62 -10.46
CA LEU A 227 -6.82 11.84 -11.28
C LEU A 227 -5.91 11.66 -12.50
N TRP A 228 -4.72 11.06 -12.31
CA TRP A 228 -3.83 10.76 -13.42
C TRP A 228 -4.45 9.74 -14.39
N GLU A 229 -5.12 8.71 -13.89
CA GLU A 229 -5.85 7.74 -14.73
C GLU A 229 -6.91 8.44 -15.59
N LEU A 230 -7.75 9.29 -14.98
CA LEU A 230 -8.74 10.10 -15.71
C LEU A 230 -8.10 11.02 -16.77
N LYS A 231 -6.93 11.60 -16.48
CA LYS A 231 -6.20 12.42 -17.45
C LYS A 231 -5.79 11.62 -18.67
N VAL A 232 -5.19 10.44 -18.46
CA VAL A 232 -4.73 9.58 -19.55
C VAL A 232 -5.92 9.12 -20.40
N ASP A 233 -7.04 8.74 -19.77
CA ASP A 233 -8.28 8.38 -20.49
C ASP A 233 -8.80 9.56 -21.33
N ARG A 234 -8.93 10.75 -20.74
CA ARG A 234 -9.34 11.97 -21.45
C ARG A 234 -8.43 12.31 -22.63
N ASP A 235 -7.11 12.22 -22.43
CA ASP A 235 -6.15 12.55 -23.49
C ASP A 235 -6.21 11.52 -24.63
N SER A 236 -6.58 10.27 -24.34
CA SER A 236 -6.88 9.26 -25.37
C SER A 236 -8.17 9.59 -26.16
N GLU A 237 -9.16 10.20 -25.51
CA GLU A 237 -10.43 10.61 -26.14
C GLU A 237 -10.32 11.86 -27.01
N LYS A 238 -9.30 12.71 -26.84
CA LYS A 238 -9.14 13.97 -27.59
C LYS A 238 -9.07 13.77 -29.12
N GLY A 239 -8.83 12.54 -29.60
CA GLY A 239 -8.89 12.16 -31.02
C GLY A 239 -10.28 11.68 -31.51
N GLY A 240 -11.26 11.50 -30.63
CA GLY A 240 -12.60 10.99 -30.92
C GLY A 240 -13.67 12.07 -31.16
N LEU A 241 -14.81 11.66 -31.74
CA LEU A 241 -15.92 12.55 -32.14
C LEU A 241 -16.80 13.06 -30.99
N ALA A 242 -16.68 12.51 -29.77
CA ALA A 242 -17.49 12.88 -28.61
C ALA A 242 -16.61 13.17 -27.39
N LYS A 243 -16.72 14.40 -26.85
CA LYS A 243 -16.06 14.78 -25.60
C LYS A 243 -16.96 14.43 -24.41
N ARG A 244 -16.52 13.51 -23.57
CA ARG A 244 -17.17 13.21 -22.28
C ARG A 244 -16.61 14.11 -21.19
N ASN A 245 -17.37 14.29 -20.11
CA ASN A 245 -16.90 15.01 -18.93
C ASN A 245 -16.13 14.04 -18.03
N HIS A 246 -14.85 14.32 -17.76
CA HIS A 246 -14.04 13.56 -16.81
C HIS A 246 -14.12 14.20 -15.44
N GLU A 247 -14.61 13.46 -14.45
CA GLU A 247 -14.81 13.96 -13.09
C GLU A 247 -14.21 13.03 -12.03
N MET A 248 -13.48 13.60 -11.08
CA MET A 248 -13.04 12.91 -9.87
C MET A 248 -14.00 13.24 -8.75
N ILE A 249 -14.76 12.26 -8.29
CA ILE A 249 -15.75 12.42 -7.23
C ILE A 249 -15.14 11.93 -5.91
N VAL A 250 -15.01 12.83 -4.93
CA VAL A 250 -14.34 12.54 -3.66
C VAL A 250 -15.34 12.61 -2.51
N GLN A 251 -15.55 11.49 -1.81
CA GLN A 251 -16.30 11.47 -0.56
C GLN A 251 -15.42 11.95 0.59
N HIS A 252 -15.92 12.86 1.42
CA HIS A 252 -15.26 13.25 2.66
C HIS A 252 -16.25 13.52 3.81
N PRO A 253 -15.81 13.39 5.08
CA PRO A 253 -16.64 13.71 6.23
C PRO A 253 -17.17 15.15 6.20
N ALA A 254 -18.37 15.34 6.74
CA ALA A 254 -18.99 16.66 6.86
C ALA A 254 -18.26 17.51 7.91
N LYS A 255 -18.27 18.84 7.72
CA LYS A 255 -17.67 19.80 8.67
C LYS A 255 -18.30 19.78 10.06
N THR A 256 -19.54 19.33 10.16
CA THR A 256 -20.32 19.28 11.40
C THR A 256 -20.25 17.91 12.09
N ASP A 257 -19.39 17.00 11.62
CA ASP A 257 -19.29 15.67 12.21
C ASP A 257 -18.60 15.75 13.58
N PRO A 258 -19.30 15.43 14.68
CA PRO A 258 -18.76 15.54 16.03
C PRO A 258 -17.66 14.51 16.31
N GLN A 259 -17.42 13.54 15.42
CA GLN A 259 -16.38 12.54 15.56
C GLN A 259 -14.98 13.05 15.21
N PHE A 260 -14.87 14.24 14.59
CA PHE A 260 -13.59 14.79 14.15
C PHE A 260 -13.26 16.12 14.81
N SER A 261 -11.98 16.30 15.15
CA SER A 261 -11.48 17.58 15.65
C SER A 261 -11.39 18.63 14.53
N GLU A 262 -11.48 19.90 14.89
CA GLU A 262 -11.30 21.03 13.95
C GLU A 262 -9.99 20.93 13.15
N LYS A 263 -8.90 20.48 13.79
CA LYS A 263 -7.60 20.27 13.11
C LYS A 263 -7.65 19.17 12.05
N GLN A 264 -8.44 18.12 12.27
CA GLN A 264 -8.61 17.04 11.30
C GLN A 264 -9.46 17.50 10.10
N ILE A 265 -10.50 18.28 10.38
CA ILE A 265 -11.34 18.90 9.35
C ILE A 265 -10.52 19.87 8.50
N GLN A 266 -9.69 20.72 9.12
CA GLN A 266 -8.83 21.64 8.38
C GLN A 266 -7.87 20.92 7.44
N ARG A 267 -7.24 19.82 7.89
CA ARG A 267 -6.37 19.00 7.02
C ARG A 267 -7.10 18.41 5.82
N ILE A 268 -8.38 18.04 5.97
CA ILE A 268 -9.21 17.58 4.85
C ILE A 268 -9.39 18.72 3.85
N GLU A 269 -9.78 19.90 4.33
CA GLU A 269 -10.03 21.06 3.47
C GLU A 269 -8.76 21.50 2.72
N ASP A 270 -7.61 21.51 3.40
CA ASP A 270 -6.32 21.84 2.78
C ASP A 270 -5.97 20.84 1.67
N ALA A 271 -6.19 19.54 1.91
CA ALA A 271 -5.96 18.52 0.89
C ALA A 271 -6.97 18.59 -0.26
N LEU A 272 -8.24 18.90 0.02
CA LEU A 272 -9.24 19.12 -1.03
C LEU A 272 -8.89 20.33 -1.90
N GLY A 273 -8.35 21.40 -1.29
CA GLY A 273 -7.83 22.57 -1.99
C GLY A 273 -6.69 22.18 -2.95
N ALA A 274 -5.67 21.50 -2.43
CA ALA A 274 -4.54 21.05 -3.24
C ALA A 274 -4.95 20.08 -4.36
N LEU A 275 -5.89 19.16 -4.09
CA LEU A 275 -6.41 18.23 -5.09
C LEU A 275 -7.25 18.94 -6.16
N ARG A 276 -7.99 20.00 -5.78
CA ARG A 276 -8.76 20.82 -6.73
C ARG A 276 -7.84 21.59 -7.66
N GLU A 277 -6.79 22.23 -7.13
CA GLU A 277 -5.79 22.91 -7.94
C GLU A 277 -5.13 21.96 -8.95
N GLN A 278 -4.79 20.74 -8.52
CA GLN A 278 -4.23 19.71 -9.40
C GLN A 278 -5.24 19.25 -10.47
N ALA A 279 -6.50 19.06 -10.10
CA ALA A 279 -7.54 18.66 -11.04
C ALA A 279 -7.83 19.76 -12.08
N ASP A 280 -7.84 21.03 -11.66
CA ASP A 280 -8.04 22.18 -12.55
C ASP A 280 -6.88 22.33 -13.55
N GLN A 281 -5.62 22.15 -13.10
CA GLN A 281 -4.45 22.11 -13.99
C GLN A 281 -4.57 21.02 -15.06
N GLU A 282 -5.19 19.91 -14.70
CA GLU A 282 -5.39 18.77 -15.57
C GLU A 282 -6.75 18.78 -16.28
N GLU A 283 -7.50 19.88 -16.25
CA GLU A 283 -8.87 20.04 -16.81
C GLU A 283 -9.82 18.88 -16.46
N ILE A 284 -9.72 18.33 -15.25
CA ILE A 284 -10.61 17.30 -14.71
C ILE A 284 -11.49 17.94 -13.64
N GLY A 285 -12.79 17.64 -13.64
CA GLY A 285 -13.70 18.19 -12.63
C GLY A 285 -13.56 17.49 -11.27
N LEU A 286 -13.01 18.15 -10.24
CA LEU A 286 -13.03 17.62 -8.87
C LEU A 286 -14.34 17.98 -8.14
N ARG A 287 -15.10 16.95 -7.75
CA ARG A 287 -16.38 17.07 -7.05
C ARG A 287 -16.31 16.48 -5.63
N PRO A 288 -16.06 17.32 -4.60
CA PRO A 288 -16.19 16.88 -3.22
C PRO A 288 -17.67 16.70 -2.86
N MET A 289 -18.00 15.59 -2.22
CA MET A 289 -19.35 15.21 -1.78
C MET A 289 -19.27 14.52 -0.42
N HIS A 290 -20.41 14.42 0.28
CA HIS A 290 -20.44 13.89 1.63
C HIS A 290 -21.06 12.50 1.73
N THR A 291 -22.00 12.18 0.81
CA THR A 291 -22.81 10.97 0.92
C THR A 291 -22.87 10.18 -0.37
N ILE A 292 -23.08 8.87 -0.25
CA ILE A 292 -23.27 7.97 -1.40
C ILE A 292 -24.49 8.39 -2.23
N ASN A 293 -25.56 8.85 -1.56
CA ASN A 293 -26.78 9.29 -2.24
C ASN A 293 -26.52 10.50 -3.14
N GLU A 294 -25.77 11.48 -2.63
CA GLU A 294 -25.35 12.68 -3.38
C GLU A 294 -24.52 12.30 -4.61
N ILE A 295 -23.56 11.38 -4.43
CA ILE A 295 -22.70 10.90 -5.52
C ILE A 295 -23.52 10.17 -6.59
N GLY A 296 -24.40 9.26 -6.18
CA GLY A 296 -25.24 8.51 -7.09
C GLY A 296 -26.23 9.38 -7.85
N ASP A 297 -26.83 10.38 -7.19
CA ASP A 297 -27.78 11.30 -7.82
C ASP A 297 -27.09 12.22 -8.82
N HIS A 298 -25.87 12.68 -8.50
CA HIS A 298 -25.03 13.43 -9.43
C HIS A 298 -24.68 12.61 -10.67
N LEU A 299 -24.28 11.35 -10.48
CA LEU A 299 -23.94 10.46 -11.60
C LEU A 299 -25.14 10.22 -12.52
N LEU A 300 -26.32 9.97 -11.95
CA LEU A 300 -27.56 9.79 -12.70
C LEU A 300 -27.97 11.04 -13.47
N ALA A 301 -27.85 12.22 -12.84
CA ALA A 301 -28.17 13.50 -13.47
C ALA A 301 -27.24 13.80 -14.66
N LYS A 302 -25.93 13.57 -14.49
CA LYS A 302 -24.92 13.80 -15.53
C LYS A 302 -25.04 12.85 -16.71
N GLU A 303 -25.41 11.60 -16.47
CA GLU A 303 -25.63 10.63 -17.54
C GLU A 303 -26.94 10.90 -18.30
N ALA A 304 -27.96 11.46 -17.62
CA ALA A 304 -29.24 11.81 -18.22
C ALA A 304 -29.24 13.12 -19.02
N ALA A 305 -28.39 14.09 -18.67
CA ALA A 305 -28.31 15.42 -19.29
C ALA A 305 -27.73 15.39 -20.72
#